data_AF-A0A673I1Z1-F1
#
_entry.id   AF-A0A673I1Z1-F1
#
_cell.length_a   1.000
_cell.length_b   1.000
_cell.length_c   1.000
_cell.angle_alpha   90.00
_cell.angle_beta   90.00
_cell.angle_gamma   90.00
#
_symmetry.space_group_name_H-M   'P 1'
#
loop_
_entity.id
_entity.type
_entity.pdbx_description
1 polymer ?
#
loop_
_entity_poly.entity_id
_entity_poly.type
_entity_poly.pdbx_seq_one_letter_code
_entity_poly.pdbx_strand_id
1 'polypeptide(L)'
;METRRILMRSLAVVVIASVIWTITDAEMVYSCCTRVSTAKVTEPIIGYRMQEKSLPCVKAVIFQTKHGDFCSDWRQPWVERKVLQFLNRIIMKLF
;
A
#
# COMPACT_ATOMS: atom_id res chain seq x y z
N MET A 1 13.89 14.13 51.57
CA MET A 1 12.77 14.53 50.69
C MET A 1 13.21 14.64 49.23
N GLU A 2 14.33 15.31 48.94
CA GLU A 2 14.80 15.56 47.56
C GLU A 2 15.25 14.29 46.82
N THR A 3 16.00 13.39 47.47
CA THR A 3 16.44 12.10 46.88
C THR A 3 15.26 11.21 46.48
N ARG A 4 14.18 11.21 47.27
CA ARG A 4 12.96 10.44 46.97
C ARG A 4 12.19 11.04 45.77
N ARG A 5 12.21 12.36 45.60
CA ARG A 5 11.64 13.04 44.42
C ARG A 5 12.45 12.77 43.15
N ILE A 6 13.78 12.77 43.24
CA ILE A 6 14.67 12.45 42.11
C ILE A 6 14.42 11.01 41.64
N LEU A 7 14.41 10.04 42.57
CA LEU A 7 14.12 8.64 42.26
C LEU A 7 12.75 8.44 41.60
N MET A 8 11.71 9.12 42.10
CA MET A 8 10.36 9.03 41.52
C MET A 8 10.28 9.64 40.11
N ARG A 9 10.99 10.74 39.86
CA ARG A 9 11.09 11.34 38.51
C ARG A 9 11.83 10.43 37.54
N SER A 10 12.94 9.83 37.98
CA SER A 10 13.69 8.86 37.18
C SER A 10 12.85 7.61 36.85
N LEU A 11 12.10 7.09 37.82
CA LEU A 11 11.18 5.97 37.58
C LEU A 11 10.11 6.33 36.55
N ALA A 12 9.51 7.51 36.65
CA ALA A 12 8.49 7.96 35.72
C ALA A 12 9.02 8.05 34.28
N VAL A 13 10.24 8.57 34.08
CA VAL A 13 10.88 8.66 32.76
C VAL A 13 11.15 7.26 32.18
N VAL A 14 11.62 6.31 32.99
CA VAL A 14 11.86 4.92 32.56
C VAL A 14 10.57 4.21 32.19
N VAL A 15 9.50 4.41 32.96
CA VAL A 15 8.17 3.85 32.67
C VAL A 15 7.58 4.45 31.39
N ILE A 16 7.70 5.76 31.18
CA ILE A 16 7.21 6.40 29.95
C ILE A 16 7.99 5.90 28.72
N ALA A 17 9.32 5.81 28.80
CA ALA A 17 10.16 5.33 27.70
C ALA A 17 9.87 3.86 27.33
N SER A 18 9.63 3.01 28.33
CA SER A 18 9.29 1.60 28.10
C SER A 18 7.89 1.42 27.48
N VAL A 19 6.90 2.22 27.87
CA VAL A 19 5.56 2.19 27.27
C VAL A 19 5.60 2.62 25.80
N ILE A 20 6.39 3.63 25.44
CA ILE A 20 6.48 4.14 24.05
C ILE A 20 7.00 3.07 23.08
N TRP A 21 7.94 2.22 23.49
CA TRP A 21 8.47 1.16 22.61
C TRP A 21 7.42 0.10 22.25
N THR A 22 6.42 -0.13 23.10
CA THR A 22 5.42 -1.19 22.89
C THR A 22 4.31 -0.81 21.92
N ILE A 23 4.20 0.46 21.52
CA ILE A 23 3.06 0.98 20.72
C ILE A 23 3.44 1.15 19.23
N THR A 24 4.65 0.79 18.80
CA THR A 24 4.99 0.82 17.37
C THR A 24 4.33 -0.37 16.66
N ASP A 25 3.08 -0.18 16.23
CA ASP A 25 2.38 -1.06 15.30
C ASP A 25 3.14 -1.02 13.97
N ALA A 26 4.07 -1.97 13.79
CA ALA A 26 4.82 -2.10 12.56
C ALA A 26 3.87 -2.63 11.49
N GLU A 27 3.17 -1.71 10.81
CA GLU A 27 2.34 -2.04 9.65
C GLU A 27 3.22 -2.82 8.66
N MET A 28 2.95 -4.13 8.50
CA MET A 28 3.69 -4.95 7.56
C MET A 28 3.45 -4.42 6.16
N VAL A 29 4.44 -3.70 5.62
CA VAL A 29 4.41 -3.21 4.23
C VAL A 29 4.60 -4.41 3.32
N TYR A 30 3.48 -5.01 2.88
CA TYR A 30 3.50 -6.01 1.83
C TYR A 30 3.80 -5.33 0.49
N SER A 31 4.72 -5.88 -0.29
CA SER A 31 5.07 -5.38 -1.63
C SER A 31 3.97 -5.61 -2.69
N CYS A 32 2.85 -6.21 -2.28
CA CYS A 32 1.77 -6.66 -3.15
C CYS A 32 0.41 -6.12 -2.68
N CYS A 33 -0.57 -6.12 -3.58
CA CYS A 33 -1.94 -5.77 -3.22
C CYS A 33 -2.58 -6.86 -2.35
N THR A 34 -2.93 -6.53 -1.11
CA THR A 34 -3.74 -7.39 -0.21
C THR A 34 -5.24 -7.08 -0.32
N ARG A 35 -5.58 -5.90 -0.86
CA ARG A 35 -6.94 -5.46 -1.17
C ARG A 35 -6.98 -4.80 -2.55
N VAL A 36 -8.17 -4.75 -3.14
CA VAL A 36 -8.42 -4.11 -4.44
C VAL A 36 -9.55 -3.10 -4.32
N SER A 37 -9.45 -2.04 -5.12
CA SER A 37 -10.48 -1.01 -5.24
C SER A 37 -11.33 -1.24 -6.48
N THR A 38 -12.63 -0.96 -6.36
CA THR A 38 -13.57 -0.93 -7.49
C THR A 38 -13.66 0.47 -8.11
N ALA A 39 -13.16 1.50 -7.40
CA ALA A 39 -13.21 2.88 -7.82
C ALA A 39 -12.35 3.11 -9.07
N LYS A 40 -12.86 3.95 -9.99
CA LYS A 40 -12.13 4.32 -11.19
C LYS A 40 -10.97 5.24 -10.84
N VAL A 41 -9.78 4.90 -11.33
CA VAL A 41 -8.61 5.80 -11.21
C VAL A 41 -8.86 7.03 -12.07
N THR A 42 -8.87 8.20 -11.42
CA THR A 42 -9.03 9.51 -12.06
C THR A 42 -7.71 10.06 -12.57
N GLU A 43 -6.60 9.61 -11.99
CA GLU A 43 -5.26 10.02 -12.36
C GLU A 43 -4.79 9.43 -13.70
N PRO A 44 -3.82 10.08 -14.37
CA PRO A 44 -3.20 9.53 -15.56
C PRO A 44 -2.48 8.20 -15.28
N ILE A 45 -3.03 7.11 -15.84
CA ILE A 45 -2.40 5.79 -15.81
C ILE A 45 -1.28 5.77 -16.87
N ILE A 46 -0.06 5.50 -16.45
CA ILE A 46 1.12 5.43 -17.31
C ILE A 46 1.50 4.00 -17.70
N GLY A 47 1.04 3.02 -16.94
CA GLY A 47 1.30 1.61 -17.17
C GLY A 47 0.43 0.72 -16.30
N TYR A 48 0.56 -0.59 -16.46
CA TYR A 48 -0.12 -1.57 -15.63
C TYR A 48 0.71 -2.84 -15.51
N ARG A 49 0.49 -3.58 -14.42
CA ARG A 49 0.96 -4.96 -14.26
C ARG A 49 -0.17 -5.84 -13.72
N MET A 50 -0.15 -7.12 -14.07
CA MET A 50 -1.04 -8.11 -13.47
C MET A 50 -0.37 -8.73 -12.26
N GLN A 51 -1.12 -8.86 -11.17
CA GLN A 51 -0.70 -9.55 -9.96
C GLN A 51 -1.52 -10.83 -9.83
N GLU A 52 -0.84 -11.97 -9.77
CA GLU A 52 -1.45 -13.25 -9.46
C GLU A 52 -1.76 -13.40 -7.97
N LYS A 53 -2.74 -14.24 -7.65
CA LYS A 53 -3.12 -14.51 -6.26
C LYS A 53 -2.04 -15.36 -5.58
N SER A 54 -1.49 -14.87 -4.47
CA SER A 54 -0.56 -15.60 -3.60
C SER A 54 -0.65 -15.03 -2.20
N LEU A 55 -1.31 -15.73 -1.27
CA LEU A 55 -1.68 -15.15 0.03
C LEU A 55 -0.45 -14.60 0.77
N PRO A 56 -0.53 -13.37 1.35
CA PRO A 56 -1.72 -12.54 1.55
C PRO A 56 -2.14 -11.69 0.34
N CYS A 57 -1.41 -11.76 -0.78
CA CYS A 57 -1.69 -11.02 -2.01
C CYS A 57 -2.93 -11.56 -2.72
N VAL A 58 -3.81 -10.65 -3.15
CA VAL A 58 -5.00 -10.97 -3.94
C VAL A 58 -4.73 -10.78 -5.43
N LYS A 59 -5.55 -11.40 -6.29
CA LYS A 59 -5.47 -11.15 -7.73
C LYS A 59 -5.88 -9.70 -8.02
N ALA A 60 -5.03 -8.95 -8.72
CA ALA A 60 -5.25 -7.52 -8.97
C ALA A 60 -4.65 -7.08 -10.32
N VAL A 61 -5.24 -6.03 -10.90
CA VAL A 61 -4.55 -5.22 -11.91
C VAL A 61 -3.99 -4.00 -11.19
N ILE A 62 -2.67 -3.84 -11.23
CA ILE A 62 -2.01 -2.71 -10.59
C ILE A 62 -1.73 -1.66 -11.64
N PHE A 63 -2.42 -0.53 -11.54
CA PHE A 63 -2.18 0.62 -12.41
C PHE A 63 -1.08 1.49 -11.83
N GLN A 64 -0.07 1.78 -12.67
CA GLN A 64 1.00 2.70 -12.34
C GLN A 64 0.55 4.12 -12.70
N THR A 65 0.63 5.01 -11.73
CA THR A 65 0.39 6.45 -11.91
C THR A 65 1.65 7.22 -11.53
N LYS A 66 1.63 8.56 -11.68
CA LYS A 66 2.74 9.40 -11.22
C LYS A 66 2.86 9.44 -9.69
N HIS A 67 1.75 9.23 -8.98
CA HIS A 67 1.71 9.33 -7.51
C HIS A 67 1.80 7.97 -6.81
N GLY A 68 1.81 6.88 -7.58
CA GLY A 68 2.02 5.54 -7.06
C GLY A 68 1.19 4.47 -7.77
N ASP A 69 1.21 3.30 -7.16
CA ASP A 69 0.52 2.12 -7.66
C ASP A 69 -0.90 2.02 -7.10
N PHE A 70 -1.86 1.71 -7.97
CA PHE A 70 -3.26 1.57 -7.61
C PHE A 70 -3.76 0.14 -7.84
N CYS A 71 -4.09 -0.55 -6.75
CA CYS A 71 -4.63 -1.91 -6.76
C CYS A 71 -6.09 -1.91 -7.23
N SER A 72 -6.35 -2.29 -8.47
CA SER A 72 -7.69 -2.32 -9.07
C SER A 72 -8.24 -3.74 -9.17
N ASP A 73 -9.54 -3.88 -8.92
CA ASP A 73 -10.25 -5.14 -9.10
C ASP A 73 -10.36 -5.49 -10.59
N TRP A 74 -9.71 -6.57 -10.99
CA TRP A 74 -9.65 -7.06 -12.37
C TRP A 74 -11.05 -7.38 -12.96
N ARG A 75 -12.07 -7.56 -12.12
CA ARG A 75 -13.45 -7.86 -12.53
C ARG A 75 -14.23 -6.63 -12.97
N GLN A 76 -13.68 -5.42 -12.77
CA GLN A 76 -14.37 -4.18 -13.11
C GLN A 76 -14.30 -3.91 -14.62
N PRO A 77 -15.42 -3.64 -15.30
CA PRO A 77 -15.43 -3.45 -16.76
C PRO A 77 -14.52 -2.31 -17.26
N TRP A 78 -14.29 -1.29 -16.43
CA TRP A 78 -13.41 -0.18 -16.81
C TRP A 78 -11.93 -0.57 -16.76
N VAL A 79 -11.55 -1.50 -15.88
CA VAL A 79 -10.18 -2.01 -15.74
C VAL A 79 -9.82 -2.80 -17.00
N GLU A 80 -10.70 -3.72 -17.39
CA GLU A 80 -10.55 -4.49 -18.63
C GLU A 80 -10.40 -3.58 -19.86
N ARG A 81 -11.31 -2.62 -20.04
CA ARG A 81 -11.23 -1.64 -21.14
C ARG A 81 -9.90 -0.88 -21.15
N LYS A 82 -9.38 -0.51 -19.98
CA LYS A 82 -8.10 0.20 -19.88
C LYS A 82 -6.92 -0.69 -20.24
N VAL A 83 -6.90 -1.94 -19.76
CA VAL A 83 -5.87 -2.92 -20.12
C VAL A 83 -5.86 -3.16 -21.63
N LEU A 84 -7.02 -3.37 -22.25
CA LEU A 84 -7.15 -3.52 -23.70
C LEU A 84 -6.66 -2.29 -24.47
N GLN A 85 -6.94 -1.08 -23.97
CA GLN A 85 -6.41 0.16 -24.56
C GLN A 85 -4.87 0.17 -24.58
N PHE A 86 -4.21 -0.28 -23.51
CA PHE A 86 -2.76 -0.38 -23.48
C PHE A 86 -2.23 -1.44 -24.43
N LEU A 87 -2.85 -2.62 -24.48
CA LEU A 87 -2.46 -3.70 -25.40
C LEU A 87 -2.57 -3.25 -26.86
N ASN A 88 -3.67 -2.61 -27.25
CA ASN A 88 -3.85 -2.07 -28.59
C ASN A 88 -2.79 -1.03 -28.94
N ARG A 89 -2.43 -0.16 -27.99
CA ARG A 89 -1.36 0.83 -28.18
C ARG A 89 0.01 0.18 -28.39
N ILE A 90 0.30 -0.93 -27.71
CA ILE A 90 1.55 -1.68 -27.90
C ILE A 90 1.55 -2.31 -29.29
N ILE A 91 0.46 -2.96 -29.68
CA ILE A 91 0.32 -3.58 -31.01
C ILE A 91 0.50 -2.54 -32.11
N MET A 92 -0.17 -1.39 -32.03
CA MET A 92 -0.04 -0.31 -33.02
C MET A 92 1.35 0.32 -33.10
N LYS A 93 2.21 0.14 -32.09
CA LYS A 93 3.61 0.61 -32.10
C LYS A 93 4.58 -0.42 -32.69
N LEU A 94 4.16 -1.68 -32.81
CA LEU A 94 4.97 -2.78 -33.34
C LEU A 94 4.82 -2.95 -34.86
N PHE A 95 3.84 -2.26 -35.47
CA PHE A 95 3.66 -2.12 -36.91
C PHE A 95 4.11 -0.73 -37.34
#